data_AF-A0A528A756-F1
#
_entry.id   AF-A0A528A756-F1
#
_cell.length_a   1.000
_cell.length_b   1.000
_cell.length_c   1.000
_cell.angle_alpha   90.00
_cell.angle_beta   90.00
_cell.angle_gamma   90.00
#
_symmetry.space_group_name_H-M   'P 1'
#
loop_
_entity.id
_entity.type
_entity.pdbx_description
1 polymer ?
#
loop_
_entity_poly.entity_id
_entity_poly.type
_entity_poly.pdbx_seq_one_letter_code
_entity_poly.pdbx_strand_id
1 'polypeptide(L)'
;MTRPRKTNEAMLAVRAVRTEQANKAVYAFFVAGADLLKFAEISRVHRDGEGSLQGFQRKGIKGHVQAITEFLDQGPVLFPNAIILALSPRARFTQSRGEKPSGDVRSCEAGTLRIPLPNDGPKAAWIVDGQQ
;
A
#
# COMPACT_ATOMS: atom_id res chain seq x y z
N MET A 1 -10.97 20.30 -21.53
CA MET A 1 -10.51 19.01 -20.97
C MET A 1 -8.99 19.04 -20.87
N THR A 2 -8.47 19.33 -19.68
CA THR A 2 -7.03 19.49 -19.45
C THR A 2 -6.39 18.11 -19.28
N ARG A 3 -5.47 17.72 -20.17
CA ARG A 3 -4.70 16.48 -20.02
C ARG A 3 -3.98 16.53 -18.66
N PRO A 4 -4.06 15.46 -17.83
CA PRO A 4 -3.32 15.45 -16.57
C PRO A 4 -1.83 15.57 -16.87
N ARG A 5 -1.19 16.53 -16.20
CA ARG A 5 0.25 16.81 -16.30
C ARG A 5 1.01 15.52 -16.02
N LYS A 6 1.85 15.06 -16.96
CA LYS A 6 2.79 13.96 -16.73
C LYS A 6 3.69 14.38 -15.56
N THR A 7 3.42 13.87 -14.37
CA THR A 7 4.35 13.95 -13.26
C THR A 7 5.53 13.05 -13.59
N ASN A 8 6.74 13.62 -13.62
CA ASN A 8 7.99 12.89 -13.82
C ASN A 8 8.42 12.17 -12.52
N GLU A 9 7.45 11.80 -11.69
CA GLU A 9 7.67 11.14 -10.40
C GLU A 9 8.05 9.69 -10.65
N ALA A 10 9.10 9.20 -9.99
CA ALA A 10 9.45 7.80 -10.04
C ALA A 10 8.28 6.97 -9.50
N MET A 11 8.02 5.80 -10.08
CA MET A 11 6.91 4.94 -9.68
C MET A 11 7.44 3.54 -9.42
N LEU A 12 7.15 3.00 -8.24
CA LEU A 12 7.28 1.57 -7.97
C LEU A 12 6.20 0.84 -8.76
N ALA A 13 6.57 -0.20 -9.50
CA ALA A 13 5.65 -1.04 -10.25
C ALA A 13 5.71 -2.46 -9.71
N VAL A 14 4.58 -2.96 -9.21
CA VAL A 14 4.47 -4.32 -8.66
C VAL A 14 3.32 -5.07 -9.32
N ARG A 15 3.47 -6.38 -9.42
CA ARG A 15 2.34 -7.27 -9.76
C ARG A 15 1.40 -7.32 -8.57
N ALA A 16 0.12 -7.15 -8.83
CA ALA A 16 -0.89 -7.10 -7.80
C ALA A 16 -2.18 -7.82 -8.25
N VAL A 17 -2.90 -8.32 -7.27
CA VAL A 17 -4.30 -8.74 -7.40
C VAL A 17 -5.16 -7.64 -6.80
N ARG A 18 -6.19 -7.20 -7.52
CA ARG A 18 -7.18 -6.22 -7.10
C ARG A 18 -8.51 -6.92 -6.83
N THR A 19 -9.18 -6.57 -5.73
CA THR A 19 -10.57 -6.93 -5.46
C THR A 19 -11.30 -5.73 -4.87
N GLU A 20 -12.60 -5.87 -4.58
CA GLU A 20 -13.41 -4.85 -3.94
C GLU A 20 -14.01 -5.38 -2.62
N GLN A 21 -13.89 -4.59 -1.56
CA GLN A 21 -14.48 -4.86 -0.25
C GLN A 21 -15.16 -3.59 0.25
N ALA A 22 -16.45 -3.65 0.59
CA ALA A 22 -17.23 -2.50 1.05
C ALA A 22 -17.06 -1.24 0.16
N ASN A 23 -17.12 -1.42 -1.16
CA ASN A 23 -16.91 -0.36 -2.17
C ASN A 23 -15.51 0.30 -2.12
N LYS A 24 -14.50 -0.38 -1.57
CA LYS A 24 -13.10 0.03 -1.59
C LYS A 24 -12.28 -0.98 -2.37
N ALA A 25 -11.40 -0.48 -3.23
CA ALA A 25 -10.43 -1.33 -3.91
C ALA A 25 -9.35 -1.79 -2.92
N VAL A 26 -9.13 -3.10 -2.87
CA VAL A 26 -8.11 -3.74 -2.04
C VAL A 26 -7.11 -4.43 -2.95
N TYR A 27 -5.83 -4.34 -2.58
CA TYR A 27 -4.73 -4.88 -3.37
C TYR A 27 -3.91 -5.84 -2.52
N ALA A 28 -3.53 -6.97 -3.11
CA ALA A 28 -2.52 -7.87 -2.57
C ALA A 28 -1.32 -7.88 -3.53
N PHE A 29 -0.12 -7.63 -3.02
CA PHE A 29 1.12 -7.59 -3.79
C PHE A 29 2.32 -7.90 -2.91
N PHE A 30 3.45 -8.22 -3.55
CA PHE A 30 4.73 -8.45 -2.89
C PHE A 30 5.70 -7.32 -3.25
N VAL A 31 6.54 -6.95 -2.29
CA VAL A 31 7.60 -5.94 -2.46
C VAL A 31 8.79 -6.32 -1.58
N ALA A 32 10.00 -5.92 -1.97
CA ALA A 32 11.16 -6.06 -1.10
C ALA A 32 10.98 -5.18 0.15
N GLY A 33 11.32 -5.70 1.33
CA GLY A 33 11.25 -4.94 2.58
C GLY A 33 12.04 -3.62 2.54
N ALA A 34 13.21 -3.64 1.89
CA ALA A 34 14.04 -2.46 1.66
C ALA A 34 13.36 -1.35 0.81
N ASP A 35 12.31 -1.69 0.05
CA ASP A 35 11.55 -0.72 -0.73
C ASP A 35 10.33 -0.16 0.03
N LEU A 36 9.88 -0.81 1.11
CA LEU A 36 8.68 -0.42 1.85
C LEU A 36 8.75 1.04 2.31
N LEU A 37 9.85 1.42 2.95
CA LEU A 37 10.06 2.78 3.49
C LEU A 37 10.29 3.82 2.38
N LYS A 38 10.49 3.41 1.12
CA LYS A 38 10.63 4.34 -0.01
C LYS A 38 9.29 4.95 -0.41
N PHE A 39 8.17 4.24 -0.20
CA PHE A 39 6.84 4.69 -0.59
C PHE A 39 5.81 4.75 0.54
N ALA A 40 6.11 4.17 1.71
CA ALA A 40 5.21 4.15 2.86
C ALA A 40 5.77 4.93 4.06
N GLU A 41 4.92 5.70 4.72
CA GLU A 41 5.19 6.39 5.98
C GLU A 41 4.52 5.67 7.15
N ILE A 42 5.10 5.83 8.34
CA ILE A 42 4.45 5.45 9.59
C ILE A 42 3.47 6.57 9.94
N SER A 43 2.17 6.32 9.86
CA SER A 43 1.18 7.34 10.22
C SER A 43 1.35 7.74 11.68
N ARG A 44 1.85 8.96 11.92
CA ARG A 44 1.78 9.61 13.24
C ARG A 44 0.37 10.17 13.34
N VAL A 45 -0.55 9.40 13.94
CA VAL A 45 -1.91 9.88 14.23
C VAL A 45 -1.81 11.20 15.01
N HIS A 46 -2.13 12.32 14.34
CA HIS A 46 -2.48 13.58 14.97
C HIS A 46 -4.00 13.71 14.91
N ARG A 47 -4.58 14.20 16.01
CA ARG A 47 -6.03 14.39 16.15
C ARG A 47 -6.36 15.74 15.55
N ASP A 48 -7.06 15.74 14.43
CA ASP A 48 -7.53 16.95 13.78
C ASP A 48 -9.04 16.81 13.59
N GLY A 49 -9.81 17.75 14.12
CA GLY A 49 -11.27 17.69 14.28
C GLY A 49 -12.11 17.73 13.00
N GLU A 50 -11.53 17.49 11.82
CA GLU A 50 -12.18 17.65 10.50
C GLU A 50 -12.25 16.35 9.68
N GLY A 51 -12.70 15.25 10.31
CA GLY A 51 -13.38 14.19 9.57
C GLY A 51 -12.58 13.37 8.54
N SER A 52 -11.24 13.39 8.55
CA SER A 52 -10.43 12.46 7.74
C SER A 52 -9.56 11.54 8.62
N LEU A 53 -9.63 10.23 8.34
CA LEU A 53 -9.09 9.10 9.13
C LEU A 53 -9.66 8.98 10.56
N GLN A 54 -10.95 8.65 10.64
CA GLN A 54 -11.55 8.06 11.84
C GLN A 54 -11.36 6.55 11.86
N GLY A 55 -10.49 6.08 12.76
CA GLY A 55 -10.31 4.66 13.09
C GLY A 55 -8.84 4.35 13.34
N PHE A 56 -8.56 3.46 14.28
CA PHE A 56 -7.24 2.92 14.60
C PHE A 56 -6.37 3.76 15.54
N GLN A 57 -6.90 4.01 16.74
CA GLN A 57 -6.10 4.27 17.93
C GLN A 57 -6.00 2.99 18.78
N ARG A 58 -5.30 1.94 18.32
CA ARG A 58 -4.82 0.90 19.25
C ARG A 58 -3.60 1.48 19.98
N LYS A 59 -3.65 1.54 21.31
CA LYS A 59 -2.50 1.93 22.14
C LYS A 59 -1.38 0.89 21.90
N GLY A 60 -0.45 1.17 20.97
CA GLY A 60 0.64 0.23 20.61
C GLY A 60 1.22 0.38 19.19
N ILE A 61 0.56 1.12 18.29
CA ILE A 61 0.92 1.14 16.85
C ILE A 61 2.35 1.64 16.59
N LYS A 62 2.83 2.67 17.30
CA LYS A 62 4.21 3.18 17.10
C LYS A 62 5.28 2.13 17.41
N GLY A 63 5.11 1.38 18.51
CA GLY A 63 6.04 0.32 18.89
C GLY A 63 6.01 -0.84 17.90
N HIS A 64 4.83 -1.20 17.40
CA HIS A 64 4.70 -2.27 16.42
C HIS A 64 5.35 -1.92 15.08
N VAL A 65 5.17 -0.69 14.56
CA VAL A 65 5.79 -0.31 13.28
C VAL A 65 7.31 -0.14 13.42
N GLN A 66 7.78 0.35 14.57
CA GLN A 66 9.21 0.35 14.88
C GLN A 66 9.75 -1.10 14.89
N ALA A 67 9.02 -2.06 15.46
CA ALA A 67 9.38 -3.47 15.41
C ALA A 67 9.38 -4.03 13.97
N ILE A 68 8.49 -3.57 13.08
CA ILE A 68 8.54 -3.95 11.64
C ILE A 68 9.87 -3.49 11.03
N THR A 69 10.28 -2.24 11.26
CA THR A 69 11.56 -1.71 10.75
C THR A 69 12.75 -2.49 11.33
N GLU A 70 12.77 -2.67 12.65
CA GLU A 70 13.83 -3.43 13.32
C GLU A 70 13.88 -4.89 12.84
N PHE A 71 12.74 -5.49 12.54
CA PHE A 71 12.66 -6.83 11.97
C PHE A 71 13.22 -6.87 10.55
N LEU A 72 12.91 -5.88 9.70
CA LEU A 72 13.49 -5.76 8.36
C LEU A 72 15.02 -5.63 8.37
N ASP A 73 15.58 -4.99 9.40
CA ASP A 73 17.02 -4.77 9.53
C ASP A 73 17.79 -6.01 10.03
N GLN A 74 17.12 -7.07 10.48
CA GLN A 74 17.74 -8.33 10.96
C GLN A 74 18.22 -9.26 9.83
N GLY A 75 18.01 -8.91 8.57
CA GLY A 75 18.47 -9.67 7.40
C GLY A 75 17.33 -10.50 6.75
N PRO A 76 17.55 -11.79 6.41
CA PRO A 76 16.54 -12.59 5.71
C PRO A 76 15.40 -12.99 6.66
N VAL A 77 14.44 -12.09 6.82
CA VAL A 77 13.29 -12.28 7.71
C VAL A 77 12.02 -12.64 6.95
N LEU A 78 11.20 -13.51 7.55
CA LEU A 78 9.88 -13.87 7.06
C LEU A 78 8.81 -13.26 7.97
N PHE A 79 7.95 -12.40 7.42
CA PHE A 79 6.80 -11.92 8.18
C PHE A 79 5.76 -13.03 8.33
N PRO A 80 5.21 -13.25 9.54
CA PRO A 80 4.12 -14.20 9.73
C PRO A 80 2.81 -13.71 9.10
N ASN A 81 2.63 -12.39 8.99
CA ASN A 81 1.43 -11.73 8.49
C ASN A 81 1.76 -10.68 7.43
N ALA A 82 0.80 -10.38 6.55
CA ALA A 82 0.93 -9.28 5.60
C ALA A 82 0.91 -7.92 6.32
N ILE A 83 1.66 -6.96 5.78
CA ILE A 83 1.62 -5.56 6.21
C ILE A 83 0.44 -4.87 5.51
N ILE A 84 -0.43 -4.23 6.30
CA ILE A 84 -1.58 -3.48 5.81
C ILE A 84 -1.18 -2.03 5.55
N LEU A 85 -1.45 -1.58 4.33
CA LEU A 85 -1.13 -0.24 3.86
C LEU A 85 -2.40 0.51 3.46
N ALA A 86 -2.53 1.76 3.90
CA ALA A 86 -3.43 2.72 3.31
C ALA A 86 -2.72 3.39 2.13
N LEU A 87 -3.16 3.12 0.91
CA LEU A 87 -2.57 3.72 -0.30
C LEU A 87 -3.18 5.09 -0.57
N SER A 88 -2.34 6.05 -0.97
CA SER A 88 -2.82 7.34 -1.45
C SER A 88 -3.62 7.18 -2.75
N PRO A 89 -4.58 8.09 -3.03
CA PRO A 89 -5.30 8.12 -4.31
C PRO A 89 -4.42 8.40 -5.52
N ARG A 90 -3.09 8.55 -5.37
CA ARG A 90 -2.12 8.65 -6.48
C ARG A 90 -1.66 7.29 -7.00
N ALA A 91 -1.88 6.21 -6.24
CA ALA A 91 -1.62 4.86 -6.73
C ALA A 91 -2.54 4.54 -7.92
N ARG A 92 -2.02 3.81 -8.91
CA ARG A 92 -2.74 3.49 -10.16
C ARG A 92 -2.65 2.00 -10.42
N PHE A 93 -3.80 1.35 -10.60
CA PHE A 93 -3.85 -0.03 -11.03
C PHE A 93 -4.15 -0.11 -12.53
N THR A 94 -3.47 -1.00 -13.24
CA THR A 94 -3.76 -1.35 -14.62
C THR A 94 -3.93 -2.85 -14.72
N GLN A 95 -5.14 -3.30 -15.04
CA GLN A 95 -5.44 -4.71 -15.22
C GLN A 95 -4.57 -5.30 -16.35
N SER A 96 -4.10 -6.52 -16.14
CA SER A 96 -3.37 -7.27 -17.16
C SER A 96 -4.31 -7.67 -18.29
N ARG A 97 -3.80 -7.64 -19.51
CA ARG A 97 -4.46 -8.25 -20.66
C ARG A 97 -4.17 -9.75 -20.65
N GLY A 98 -5.10 -10.56 -21.13
CA GLY A 98 -4.92 -12.00 -21.24
C GLY A 98 -6.23 -12.76 -21.15
N GLU A 99 -6.17 -14.03 -21.50
CA GLU A 99 -7.30 -14.94 -21.37
C GLU A 99 -7.58 -15.24 -19.90
N LYS A 100 -8.86 -15.23 -19.53
CA LYS A 100 -9.28 -15.58 -18.17
C LYS A 100 -9.34 -17.10 -18.07
N PRO A 101 -8.91 -17.70 -16.93
CA PRO A 101 -9.06 -19.14 -16.73
C PRO A 101 -10.50 -19.60 -16.94
N SER A 102 -10.68 -20.78 -17.53
CA SER A 102 -12.01 -21.40 -17.62
C SER A 102 -12.57 -21.60 -16.21
N GLY A 103 -13.83 -21.20 -16.00
CA GLY A 103 -14.46 -21.25 -14.68
C GLY A 103 -14.04 -20.13 -13.72
N ASP A 104 -13.39 -19.06 -14.19
CA ASP A 104 -13.05 -17.91 -13.36
C ASP A 104 -14.29 -17.29 -12.70
N VAL A 105 -14.32 -17.32 -11.37
CA VAL A 105 -15.38 -16.76 -10.51
C VAL A 105 -15.38 -15.22 -10.48
N ARG A 106 -14.37 -14.57 -11.07
CA ARG A 106 -14.22 -13.11 -11.19
C ARG A 106 -14.23 -12.38 -9.85
N SER A 107 -13.73 -13.02 -8.80
CA SER A 107 -13.58 -12.41 -7.47
C SER A 107 -12.45 -11.38 -7.40
N CYS A 108 -11.53 -11.39 -8.37
CA CYS A 108 -10.40 -10.46 -8.42
C CYS A 108 -9.87 -10.24 -9.84
N GLU A 109 -8.99 -9.25 -9.98
CA GLU A 109 -8.32 -8.86 -11.21
C GLU A 109 -6.80 -8.85 -11.02
N ALA A 110 -6.06 -9.56 -11.88
CA ALA A 110 -4.59 -9.49 -11.90
C ALA A 110 -4.11 -8.28 -12.71
N GLY A 111 -3.11 -7.56 -12.23
CA GLY A 111 -2.63 -6.33 -12.86
C GLY A 111 -1.29 -5.85 -12.35
N THR A 112 -0.98 -4.62 -12.74
CA THR A 112 0.19 -3.88 -12.27
C THR A 112 -0.31 -2.72 -11.42
N LEU A 113 0.10 -2.68 -10.16
CA LEU A 113 -0.09 -1.54 -9.27
C LEU A 113 1.15 -0.64 -9.37
N ARG A 114 0.93 0.64 -9.63
CA ARG A 114 1.95 1.67 -9.68
C ARG A 114 1.80 2.61 -8.50
N ILE A 115 2.82 2.70 -7.66
CA ILE A 115 2.84 3.50 -6.44
C ILE A 115 3.90 4.60 -6.60
N PRO A 116 3.57 5.88 -6.40
CA PRO A 116 4.56 6.94 -6.46
C PRO A 116 5.69 6.80 -5.45
N LEU A 117 6.90 7.14 -5.89
CA LEU A 117 8.12 7.26 -5.10
C LEU A 117 8.53 8.74 -5.07
N PRO A 118 7.91 9.54 -4.18
CA PRO A 118 8.28 10.94 -4.04
C PRO A 118 9.71 11.04 -3.51
N ASN A 119 10.54 11.80 -4.23
CA ASN A 119 11.87 12.21 -3.75
C ASN A 119 11.75 13.30 -2.68
N ASP A 120 10.71 14.13 -2.79
CA ASP A 120 10.41 15.23 -1.87
C ASP A 120 8.89 15.32 -1.69
N GLY A 121 8.43 15.55 -0.46
CA GLY A 121 7.00 15.54 -0.09
C GLY A 121 6.45 14.21 0.49
N PRO A 122 5.13 14.13 0.74
CA PRO A 122 4.53 13.05 1.52
C PRO A 122 4.55 11.72 0.78
N LYS A 123 4.88 10.64 1.51
CA LYS A 123 4.85 9.27 0.98
C LYS A 123 3.47 8.89 0.44
N ALA A 124 3.46 7.91 -0.46
CA ALA A 124 2.28 7.51 -1.22
C ALA A 124 1.46 6.40 -0.53
N ALA A 125 1.87 5.95 0.64
CA ALA A 125 1.19 4.97 1.47
C ALA A 125 1.45 5.22 2.96
N TRP A 126 0.58 4.69 3.81
CA TRP A 126 0.77 4.66 5.26
C TRP A 126 0.68 3.24 5.79
N ILE A 127 1.59 2.86 6.67
CA ILE A 127 1.51 1.59 7.39
C ILE A 127 0.42 1.71 8.45
N VAL A 128 -0.60 0.86 8.36
CA VAL A 128 -1.80 0.91 9.22
C VAL A 128 -1.78 -0.18 10.28
N ASP A 129 -1.36 -1.40 9.92
CA ASP A 129 -1.29 -2.54 10.84
C ASP A 129 -0.44 -3.68 10.25
N GLY A 130 0.26 -4.42 11.10
CA GLY A 130 0.69 -5.79 10.88
C GLY A 130 0.17 -6.54 12.10
N GLN A 131 -0.56 -7.63 11.93
CA GLN A 131 -1.29 -8.24 13.04
C GLN A 131 -0.39 -8.53 14.26
N GLN A 132 -0.91 -8.28 15.47
CA GLN A 132 -0.38 -8.77 16.76
C GLN A 132 -0.61 -10.27 16.89
#